data_AF-A0A7G6WH40-F1
#
_entry.id   AF-A0A7G6WH40-F1
#
_cell.length_a   1.000
_cell.length_b   1.000
_cell.length_c   1.000
_cell.angle_alpha   90.00
_cell.angle_beta   90.00
_cell.angle_gamma   90.00
#
_symmetry.space_group_name_H-M   'P 1'
#
loop_
_entity.id
_entity.type
_entity.pdbx_description
1 polymer ?
#
loop_
_entity_poly.entity_id
_entity_poly.type
_entity_poly.pdbx_seq_one_letter_code
_entity_poly.pdbx_strand_id
1 'polypeptide(L)'
;MDETQEVYIRVLPIVDTVCGLVEFKVGETWERCWTTASRELIHRLSHSIHPAQWCAENMQLIVTIALRGQPAGQPIRFLLLRGHYAVCADSGGVHARTLGTSLPAVSTTAGAIESLAGEM
;
A
#
# COMPACT_ATOMS: atom_id res chain seq x y z
N MET A 1 19.19 -20.82 14.52
CA MET A 1 18.27 -20.28 13.51
C MET A 1 17.42 -19.29 14.29
N ASP A 2 17.73 -17.99 14.15
CA ASP A 2 17.10 -16.94 14.94
C ASP A 2 15.75 -16.63 14.28
N GLU A 3 14.66 -17.08 14.91
CA GLU A 3 13.31 -16.73 14.46
C GLU A 3 13.10 -15.25 14.74
N THR A 4 13.19 -14.42 13.69
CA THR A 4 12.93 -12.99 13.82
C THR A 4 11.46 -12.82 14.19
N GLN A 5 11.20 -12.54 15.47
CA GLN A 5 9.86 -12.41 16.00
C GLN A 5 9.24 -11.12 15.44
N GLU A 6 8.23 -11.25 14.58
CA GLU A 6 7.52 -10.10 14.02
C GLU A 6 6.95 -9.23 15.14
N VAL A 7 7.44 -7.99 15.25
CA VAL A 7 6.97 -7.03 16.24
C VAL A 7 5.80 -6.23 15.64
N TYR A 8 4.64 -6.34 16.29
CA TYR A 8 3.42 -5.62 15.91
C TYR A 8 3.14 -4.45 16.85
N ILE A 9 3.06 -3.23 16.29
CA ILE A 9 2.84 -1.99 17.03
C ILE A 9 1.45 -1.44 16.71
N ARG A 10 0.66 -1.07 17.72
CA ARG A 10 -0.65 -0.46 17.49
C ARG A 10 -0.50 0.99 17.02
N VAL A 11 -1.19 1.36 15.96
CA VAL A 11 -1.10 2.67 15.31
C VAL A 11 -2.48 3.18 14.88
N LEU A 12 -2.58 4.49 14.68
CA LEU A 12 -3.75 5.17 14.13
C LEU A 12 -3.34 5.81 12.78
N PRO A 13 -3.63 5.16 11.65
CA PRO A 13 -3.25 5.66 10.33
C PRO A 13 -4.17 6.79 9.85
N ILE A 14 -3.55 7.83 9.33
CA ILE A 14 -4.17 8.88 8.51
C ILE A 14 -3.92 8.49 7.05
N VAL A 15 -4.97 8.43 6.24
CA VAL A 15 -4.88 8.00 4.84
C VAL A 15 -5.32 9.12 3.92
N ASP A 16 -4.42 9.57 3.06
CA ASP A 16 -4.77 10.42 1.92
C ASP A 16 -5.24 9.52 0.76
N THR A 17 -6.51 9.67 0.38
CA THR A 17 -7.12 8.83 -0.66
C THR A 17 -6.79 9.27 -2.08
N VAL A 18 -6.34 10.52 -2.29
CA VAL A 18 -5.97 11.06 -3.61
C VAL A 18 -4.65 10.48 -4.06
N CYS A 19 -3.68 10.41 -3.16
CA CYS A 19 -2.32 10.02 -3.50
C CYS A 19 -1.89 8.70 -2.85
N GLY A 20 -2.63 8.20 -1.86
CA GLY A 20 -2.34 6.92 -1.21
C GLY A 20 -1.28 7.00 -0.11
N LEU A 21 -0.98 8.21 0.39
CA LEU A 21 -0.15 8.41 1.57
C LEU A 21 -0.84 7.83 2.80
N VAL A 22 -0.07 7.12 3.60
CA VAL A 22 -0.47 6.59 4.90
C VAL A 22 0.53 7.11 5.92
N GLU A 23 0.06 7.92 6.86
CA GLU A 23 0.88 8.48 7.94
C GLU A 23 0.41 7.95 9.30
N PHE A 24 1.35 7.58 10.16
CA PHE A 24 1.05 7.20 11.54
C PHE A 24 2.27 7.39 12.43
N LYS A 25 2.05 7.47 13.74
CA LYS A 25 3.12 7.64 14.72
C LYS A 25 3.57 6.29 15.28
N VAL A 26 4.89 6.06 15.32
CA VAL A 26 5.54 4.92 15.97
C VAL A 26 6.53 5.45 16.99
N GLY A 27 6.22 5.30 18.29
CA GLY A 27 6.98 5.96 19.34
C GLY A 27 6.90 7.48 19.21
N GLU A 28 8.04 8.14 19.02
CA GLU A 28 8.13 9.60 18.80
C GLU A 28 8.20 9.99 17.32
N THR A 29 8.34 9.02 16.42
CA THR A 29 8.58 9.25 14.99
C THR A 29 7.29 9.14 14.19
N TRP A 30 7.13 10.02 13.20
CA TRP A 30 6.11 9.88 12.16
C TRP A 30 6.62 8.98 11.03
N GLU A 31 5.94 7.87 10.81
CA GLU A 31 6.13 7.01 9.65
C GLU A 31 5.26 7.51 8.51
N ARG A 32 5.86 7.58 7.32
CA ARG A 32 5.19 7.92 6.06
C ARG A 32 5.37 6.78 5.11
N CYS A 33 4.27 6.17 4.72
CA CYS A 33 4.25 5.01 3.84
C CYS A 33 3.17 5.20 2.78
N TRP A 34 3.15 4.27 1.83
CA TRP A 34 2.30 4.38 0.66
C TRP A 34 1.51 3.12 0.38
N THR A 35 0.30 3.27 -0.13
CA THR A 35 -0.52 2.14 -0.57
C THR A 35 -1.23 2.45 -1.88
N THR A 36 -1.30 1.44 -2.74
CA THR A 36 -2.15 1.47 -3.95
C THR A 36 -3.62 1.16 -3.64
N ALA A 37 -3.92 0.67 -2.43
CA ALA A 37 -5.23 0.25 -2.00
C ALA A 37 -5.91 1.27 -1.06
N SER A 38 -5.66 2.58 -1.25
CA SER A 38 -6.07 3.65 -0.31
C SER A 38 -7.57 3.67 -0.02
N ARG A 39 -8.41 3.47 -1.05
CA ARG A 39 -9.87 3.40 -0.92
C ARG A 39 -10.34 2.17 -0.14
N GLU A 40 -9.71 1.03 -0.34
CA GLU A 40 -10.04 -0.19 0.40
C GLU A 40 -9.57 -0.06 1.85
N LEU A 41 -8.37 0.49 2.07
CA LEU A 41 -7.84 0.73 3.41
C LEU A 41 -8.75 1.65 4.23
N ILE A 42 -9.20 2.78 3.68
CA ILE A 42 -10.09 3.69 4.42
C ILE A 42 -11.44 3.03 4.72
N HIS A 43 -11.97 2.25 3.77
CA HIS A 43 -13.20 1.48 3.97
C HIS A 43 -13.05 0.42 5.07
N ARG A 44 -11.91 -0.27 5.15
CA ARG A 44 -11.68 -1.23 6.25
C ARG A 44 -11.45 -0.54 7.57
N LEU A 45 -10.74 0.58 7.59
CA LEU A 45 -10.51 1.37 8.80
C LEU A 45 -11.84 1.85 9.41
N SER A 46 -12.82 2.24 8.59
CA SER A 46 -14.14 2.65 9.10
C SER A 46 -14.95 1.51 9.75
N HIS A 47 -14.53 0.26 9.56
CA HIS A 47 -15.14 -0.93 10.16
C HIS A 47 -14.21 -1.61 11.18
N SER A 48 -13.09 -0.95 11.52
CA SER A 48 -12.09 -1.51 12.43
C SER A 48 -12.63 -1.54 13.87
N ILE A 49 -12.41 -2.65 14.56
CA ILE A 49 -12.81 -2.82 15.97
C ILE A 49 -11.66 -2.56 16.95
N HIS A 50 -10.44 -2.44 16.43
CA HIS A 50 -9.23 -2.14 17.19
C HIS A 50 -8.35 -1.13 16.43
N PRO A 51 -7.39 -0.46 17.09
CA PRO A 51 -6.33 0.25 16.38
C PRO A 51 -5.61 -0.69 15.40
N ALA A 52 -5.20 -0.16 14.24
CA ALA A 52 -4.46 -0.94 13.27
C ALA A 52 -3.12 -1.39 13.86
N GLN A 53 -2.59 -2.51 13.37
CA GLN A 53 -1.30 -3.02 13.80
C GLN A 53 -0.29 -2.88 12.68
N TRP A 54 0.87 -2.31 12.99
CA TRP A 54 1.97 -2.08 12.08
C TRP A 54 3.10 -3.07 12.35
N CYS A 55 3.60 -3.71 11.29
CA CYS A 55 4.84 -4.47 11.32
C CYS A 55 5.82 -3.86 10.32
N ALA A 56 6.90 -3.29 10.85
CA ALA A 56 7.91 -2.60 10.03
C ALA A 56 8.75 -3.57 9.20
N GLU A 57 8.94 -4.80 9.68
CA GLU A 57 9.80 -5.80 9.05
C GLU A 57 9.25 -6.26 7.70
N ASN A 58 7.95 -6.52 7.63
CA ASN A 58 7.27 -6.97 6.41
C ASN A 58 6.46 -5.86 5.73
N MET A 59 6.55 -4.62 6.25
CA MET A 59 5.83 -3.45 5.77
C MET A 59 4.30 -3.64 5.74
N GLN A 60 3.73 -4.35 6.71
CA GLN A 60 2.28 -4.62 6.75
C GLN A 60 1.54 -3.78 7.78
N LEU A 61 0.42 -3.23 7.34
CA LEU A 61 -0.61 -2.66 8.21
C LEU A 61 -1.79 -3.62 8.28
N ILE A 62 -2.16 -4.06 9.47
CA ILE A 62 -3.26 -4.97 9.72
C ILE A 62 -4.43 -4.18 10.30
N VAL A 63 -5.59 -4.31 9.67
CA VAL A 63 -6.85 -3.74 10.13
C VAL A 63 -7.78 -4.89 10.51
N THR A 64 -8.15 -4.97 11.78
CA THR A 64 -9.09 -5.99 12.25
C THR A 64 -10.51 -5.45 12.19
N ILE A 65 -11.32 -5.98 11.27
CA ILE A 65 -12.69 -5.52 11.03
C ILE A 65 -13.72 -6.38 11.75
N ALA A 66 -14.87 -5.80 12.09
CA ALA A 66 -16.01 -6.58 12.57
C ALA A 66 -16.53 -7.51 11.46
N LEU A 67 -16.79 -8.78 11.80
CA LEU A 67 -17.53 -9.69 10.94
C LEU A 67 -18.66 -10.34 11.74
N ARG A 68 -19.84 -10.49 11.12
CA ARG A 68 -21.00 -11.11 11.78
C ARG A 68 -20.63 -12.53 12.25
N GLY A 69 -20.87 -12.81 13.53
CA GLY A 69 -20.58 -14.12 14.12
C GLY A 69 -19.11 -14.34 14.51
N GLN A 70 -18.24 -13.34 14.36
CA GLN A 70 -16.84 -13.39 14.79
C GLN A 70 -16.52 -12.21 15.72
N PRO A 71 -16.70 -12.37 17.05
CA PRO A 71 -16.47 -11.29 18.02
C PRO A 71 -15.04 -10.76 18.01
N ALA A 72 -14.06 -11.62 17.67
CA ALA A 72 -12.65 -11.23 17.55
C ALA A 72 -12.33 -10.45 16.26
N GLY A 73 -13.28 -10.38 15.32
CA GLY A 73 -13.10 -9.77 14.01
C GLY A 73 -12.22 -10.57 13.05
N GLN A 74 -12.03 -10.02 11.86
CA GLN A 74 -11.20 -10.58 10.80
C GLN A 74 -10.01 -9.65 10.52
N PRO A 75 -8.76 -10.12 10.59
CA PRO A 75 -7.60 -9.32 10.22
C PRO A 75 -7.47 -9.21 8.70
N ILE A 76 -7.38 -7.98 8.20
CA ILE A 76 -7.11 -7.65 6.79
C ILE A 76 -5.74 -7.00 6.71
N ARG A 77 -4.85 -7.55 5.88
CA ARG A 77 -3.46 -7.09 5.74
C ARG A 77 -3.31 -6.20 4.52
N PHE A 78 -2.65 -5.06 4.70
CA PHE A 78 -2.30 -4.11 3.66
C PHE A 78 -0.78 -4.00 3.58
N LEU A 79 -0.22 -4.27 2.40
CA LEU A 79 1.17 -3.98 2.14
C LEU A 79 1.35 -2.47 1.95
N LEU A 80 2.26 -1.89 2.72
CA LEU A 80 2.69 -0.52 2.55
C LEU A 80 4.06 -0.49 1.85
N LEU A 81 4.34 0.59 1.13
CA LEU A 81 5.58 0.81 0.42
C LEU A 81 6.35 1.97 1.06
N ARG A 82 7.68 1.87 1.07
CA ARG A 82 8.57 3.01 1.35
C ARG A 82 8.94 3.71 0.05
N GLY A 83 9.10 5.02 0.08
CA GLY A 83 9.62 5.82 -1.03
C GLY A 83 8.65 6.91 -1.49
N HIS A 84 9.15 7.88 -2.24
CA HIS A 84 8.33 9.02 -2.68
C HIS A 84 7.55 8.64 -3.95
N TYR A 85 6.27 8.98 -4.05
CA TYR A 85 5.61 9.09 -5.36
C TYR A 85 5.65 10.53 -5.87
N ALA A 86 5.63 10.73 -7.18
CA ALA A 86 5.09 11.95 -7.78
C ALA A 86 3.65 11.67 -8.15
N VAL A 87 2.78 12.59 -7.75
CA VAL A 87 1.46 12.70 -8.36
C VAL A 87 1.64 13.53 -9.62
N CYS A 88 1.43 12.91 -10.78
CA CYS A 88 1.28 13.63 -12.03
C CYS A 88 -0.22 13.78 -12.29
N ALA A 89 -0.71 15.01 -12.22
CA ALA A 89 -2.04 15.34 -12.73
C ALA A 89 -1.90 15.68 -14.21
N ASP A 90 -2.49 14.88 -15.08
CA ASP A 90 -2.67 15.22 -16.49
C ASP A 90 -4.16 15.47 -16.78
N SER A 91 -4.47 15.87 -18.01
CA SER A 91 -5.85 16.16 -18.44
C SER A 91 -6.77 14.92 -18.43
N GLY A 92 -6.23 13.72 -18.17
CA GLY A 92 -6.95 12.44 -18.12
C GLY A 92 -7.15 11.87 -16.70
N GLY A 93 -6.48 12.41 -15.67
CA GLY A 93 -6.68 11.99 -14.29
C GLY A 93 -5.47 12.21 -13.38
N VAL A 94 -5.62 11.77 -12.13
CA VAL A 94 -4.55 11.79 -11.13
C VAL A 94 -3.82 10.45 -11.16
N HIS A 95 -2.58 10.43 -11.64
CA HIS A 95 -1.74 9.24 -11.69
C HIS A 95 -0.63 9.34 -10.63
N ALA A 96 -0.57 8.38 -9.71
CA ALA A 96 0.57 8.22 -8.81
C ALA A 96 1.66 7.39 -9.52
N ARG A 97 2.85 7.98 -9.72
CA ARG A 97 4.05 7.23 -10.15
C ARG A 97 5.05 7.18 -9.02
N THR A 98 5.64 6.04 -8.75
CA THR A 98 6.75 5.92 -7.79
C THR A 98 7.96 6.68 -8.34
N LEU A 99 8.42 7.72 -7.64
CA LEU A 99 9.67 8.40 -7.94
C LEU A 99 10.78 7.69 -7.19
N GLY A 100 11.51 6.83 -7.89
CA GLY A 100 12.77 6.30 -7.40
C GLY A 100 12.60 5.31 -6.24
N THR A 101 12.14 4.11 -6.57
CA THR A 101 12.71 2.91 -5.95
C THR A 101 13.51 2.24 -7.06
N SER A 102 14.83 2.15 -6.91
CA SER A 102 15.61 1.23 -7.74
C SER A 102 15.11 -0.18 -7.42
N LEU A 103 14.19 -0.69 -8.23
CA LEU A 103 13.82 -2.09 -8.29
C LEU A 103 14.55 -2.66 -9.51
N PRO A 104 15.16 -3.86 -9.43
CA PRO A 104 15.78 -4.48 -10.59
C PRO A 104 14.72 -4.63 -11.68
N ALA A 105 15.04 -4.13 -12.87
CA ALA A 105 14.15 -4.20 -14.02
C ALA A 105 13.76 -5.67 -14.27
N VAL A 106 12.50 -6.02 -13.98
CA VAL A 106 11.91 -7.21 -14.57
C VAL A 106 11.67 -6.85 -16.03
N SER A 107 12.57 -7.29 -16.90
CA SER A 107 12.38 -7.19 -18.34
C SER A 107 11.28 -8.18 -18.70
N THR A 108 10.04 -7.71 -18.83
CA THR A 108 9.00 -8.47 -19.52
C THR A 108 9.03 -8.04 -20.97
N THR A 109 9.62 -8.89 -21.82
CA THR A 109 9.59 -8.77 -23.27
C THR A 109 8.14 -8.92 -23.73
N ALA A 110 7.43 -7.81 -23.90
CA ALA A 110 6.11 -7.80 -24.51
C ALA A 110 6.25 -7.76 -26.03
N GLY A 111 6.17 -8.95 -26.63
CA GLY A 111 5.46 -9.22 -27.88
C GLY A 111 5.81 -8.36 -29.09
N ALA A 112 6.52 -8.98 -30.04
CA ALA A 112 6.50 -8.61 -31.44
C ALA A 112 5.05 -8.53 -31.95
N ILE A 113 4.71 -7.42 -32.59
CA ILE A 113 3.62 -7.35 -33.56
C ILE A 113 4.22 -6.92 -34.89
N GLU A 114 4.47 -7.92 -35.73
CA GLU A 114 4.58 -7.74 -37.17
C GLU A 114 3.28 -7.12 -37.69
N SER A 115 3.38 -6.07 -38.51
CA SER A 115 2.32 -5.76 -39.46
C SER A 115 2.94 -5.13 -40.70
N LEU A 116 3.07 -5.97 -41.71
CA LEU A 116 3.43 -5.65 -43.08
C LEU A 116 2.20 -5.03 -43.77
N ALA A 117 2.30 -3.78 -44.24
CA ALA A 117 1.47 -3.19 -45.27
C ALA A 117 2.07 -1.82 -45.63
N GLY A 118 2.38 -1.45 -46.86
CA GLY A 118 2.30 -2.08 -48.16
C GLY A 118 3.02 -1.14 -49.13
N GLU A 119 3.55 -1.69 -50.21
CA GLU A 119 4.24 -0.99 -51.28
C GLU A 119 3.39 0.14 -51.88
N MET A 120 4.01 1.31 -52.09
CA MET A 120 3.92 2.10 -53.32
C MET A 120 5.05 3.12 -53.38
#